data_AF-A0A662G0C9-F1
#
_entry.id   AF-A0A662G0C9-F1
#
_cell.length_a   1.000
_cell.length_b   1.000
_cell.length_c   1.000
_cell.angle_alpha   90.00
_cell.angle_beta   90.00
_cell.angle_gamma   90.00
#
_symmetry.space_group_name_H-M   'P 1'
#
loop_
_entity.id
_entity.type
_entity.pdbx_description
1 polymer ?
#
loop_
_entity_poly.entity_id
_entity_poly.type
_entity_poly.pdbx_seq_one_letter_code
_entity_poly.pdbx_strand_id
1 'polypeptide(L)'
;MIRKNLIEAMIDFKYLLDRGYKKESVLDVVVSRYRLSSIERMILFRTIFPSEKAKKILSKARPINEIVNNLLVIDGFNVLMTIRAALLKSYLFLCGDGFIRDMLSFYSKVKVDQYMYIALEILFSLLYRLKPLKVVFVYDKNVSYSGKLSGYTRRKLKEMGICGDSILAFKADVAVIKLNCLTSTSDTVILTQVDKVVDLGGYIASIVSPEKIINVRKIVYN
;
A
#
# COMPACT_ATOMS: atom_id res chain seq x y z
N MET A 1 21.41 5.12 -5.23
CA MET A 1 22.06 4.40 -4.11
C MET A 1 21.63 5.06 -2.81
N ILE A 2 21.19 4.31 -1.79
CA ILE A 2 20.82 4.90 -0.50
C ILE A 2 22.08 5.38 0.22
N ARG A 3 22.05 6.59 0.77
CA ARG A 3 23.17 7.20 1.50
C ARG A 3 23.42 6.43 2.81
N LYS A 4 24.69 6.21 3.18
CA LYS A 4 25.06 5.47 4.41
C LYS A 4 24.35 6.03 5.66
N ASN A 5 24.30 7.34 5.82
CA ASN A 5 23.63 7.99 6.95
C ASN A 5 22.13 7.66 7.02
N LEU A 6 21.46 7.42 5.89
CA LEU A 6 20.04 7.02 5.90
C LEU A 6 19.88 5.59 6.44
N ILE A 7 20.82 4.69 6.14
CA ILE A 7 20.80 3.32 6.65
C ILE A 7 20.97 3.32 8.17
N GLU A 8 21.97 4.02 8.69
CA GLU A 8 22.19 4.18 10.13
C GLU A 8 20.96 4.80 10.82
N ALA A 9 20.38 5.83 10.20
CA ALA A 9 19.16 6.45 10.70
C ALA A 9 17.97 5.47 10.76
N MET A 10 17.81 4.59 9.77
CA MET A 10 16.75 3.58 9.79
C MET A 10 16.95 2.56 10.93
N ILE A 11 18.20 2.15 11.19
CA ILE A 11 18.56 1.22 12.26
C ILE A 11 18.26 1.84 13.63
N ASP A 12 18.75 3.05 13.88
CA ASP A 12 18.50 3.79 15.12
C ASP A 12 17.01 4.06 15.33
N PHE A 13 16.31 4.45 14.26
CA PHE A 13 14.88 4.70 14.31
C PHE A 13 14.13 3.43 14.71
N LYS A 14 14.41 2.29 14.09
CA LYS A 14 13.80 1.00 14.48
C LYS A 14 14.14 0.63 15.91
N TYR A 15 15.40 0.75 16.33
CA TYR A 15 15.82 0.40 17.69
C TYR A 15 15.04 1.18 18.75
N LEU A 16 14.87 2.50 18.56
CA LEU A 16 14.10 3.33 19.47
C LEU A 16 12.60 3.00 19.43
N LEU A 17 12.04 2.70 18.26
CA LEU A 17 10.64 2.24 18.15
C LEU A 17 10.41 0.91 18.90
N ASP A 18 11.36 -0.01 18.82
CA ASP A 18 11.31 -1.31 19.53
C ASP A 18 11.35 -1.14 21.05
N ARG A 19 11.93 -0.05 21.56
CA ARG A 19 11.93 0.31 22.98
C ARG A 19 10.67 1.05 23.44
N GLY A 20 9.66 1.18 22.58
CA GLY A 20 8.36 1.76 22.93
C GLY A 20 8.30 3.29 22.89
N TYR A 21 9.31 3.95 22.33
CA TYR A 21 9.25 5.41 22.14
C TYR A 21 8.20 5.79 21.08
N LYS A 22 7.55 6.94 21.27
CA LYS A 22 6.54 7.47 20.34
C LYS A 22 7.15 7.78 18.98
N LYS A 23 6.51 7.31 17.90
CA LYS A 23 7.07 7.34 16.54
C LYS A 23 7.46 8.75 16.08
N GLU A 24 6.60 9.73 16.33
CA GLU A 24 6.79 11.12 15.94
C GLU A 24 8.00 11.73 16.67
N SER A 25 8.10 11.49 17.97
CA SER A 25 9.21 12.00 18.79
C SER A 25 10.57 11.42 18.37
N VAL A 26 10.63 10.11 18.12
CA VAL A 26 11.86 9.47 17.65
C VAL A 26 12.23 9.98 16.25
N LEU A 27 11.24 10.18 15.38
CA LEU A 27 11.48 10.63 14.01
C LEU A 27 12.19 11.98 14.01
N ASP A 28 11.76 12.93 14.84
CA ASP A 28 12.39 14.25 14.96
C ASP A 28 13.85 14.16 15.42
N VAL A 29 14.11 13.35 16.45
CA VAL A 29 15.46 13.14 16.99
C VAL A 29 16.39 12.55 15.93
N VAL A 30 15.96 11.49 15.26
CA VAL A 30 16.77 10.80 14.24
C VAL A 30 16.99 11.69 13.02
N VAL A 31 15.95 12.37 12.54
CA VAL A 31 16.06 13.29 11.39
C VAL A 31 17.07 14.40 11.68
N SER A 32 17.04 14.98 12.88
CA SER A 32 17.98 16.01 13.30
C SER A 32 19.41 15.49 13.40
N ARG A 33 19.63 14.36 14.10
CA ARG A 33 20.95 13.73 14.29
C ARG A 33 21.65 13.44 12.97
N TYR A 34 20.92 12.86 12.01
CA TYR A 34 21.47 12.42 10.73
C TYR A 34 21.37 13.47 9.60
N ARG A 35 20.83 14.66 9.92
CA ARG A 35 20.57 15.76 8.97
C ARG A 35 19.79 15.26 7.74
N LEU A 36 18.69 14.56 8.00
CA LEU A 36 17.87 13.98 6.93
C LEU A 36 17.03 15.04 6.24
N SER A 37 16.94 14.94 4.92
CA SER A 37 16.00 15.70 4.10
C SER A 37 14.55 15.35 4.42
N SER A 38 13.60 16.17 3.96
CA SER A 38 12.16 15.89 4.04
C SER A 38 11.78 14.54 3.40
N ILE A 39 12.44 14.20 2.29
CA ILE A 39 12.27 12.92 1.59
C ILE A 39 12.76 11.76 2.45
N GLU A 40 13.97 11.85 3.01
CA GLU A 40 14.55 10.81 3.87
C GLU A 40 13.73 10.63 5.16
N ARG A 41 13.28 11.72 5.79
CA ARG A 41 12.34 11.71 6.92
C ARG A 41 11.10 10.88 6.59
N MET A 42 10.52 11.12 5.43
CA MET A 42 9.31 10.45 4.99
C MET A 42 9.54 8.97 4.68
N ILE A 43 10.70 8.60 4.12
CA ILE A 43 11.10 7.20 3.95
C ILE A 43 11.12 6.50 5.31
N LEU A 44 11.76 7.07 6.34
CA LEU A 44 11.75 6.51 7.70
C LEU A 44 10.31 6.31 8.20
N PHE A 45 9.51 7.37 8.11
CA PHE A 45 8.14 7.34 8.62
C PHE A 45 7.27 6.28 7.94
N ARG A 46 7.39 6.08 6.62
CA ARG A 46 6.53 5.17 5.86
C ARG A 46 7.00 3.72 5.85
N THR A 47 8.30 3.48 6.02
CA THR A 47 8.90 2.15 5.80
C THR A 47 9.31 1.41 7.06
N ILE A 48 9.49 2.13 8.18
CA ILE A 48 9.97 1.58 9.44
C ILE A 48 8.85 1.55 10.50
N PHE A 49 8.75 0.41 11.17
CA PHE A 49 7.78 0.05 12.20
C PHE A 49 8.47 -0.72 13.34
N PRO A 50 7.91 -0.69 14.56
CA PRO A 50 8.33 -1.62 15.61
C PRO A 50 8.25 -3.07 15.13
N SER A 51 9.20 -3.89 15.53
CA SER A 51 9.36 -5.30 15.16
C SER A 51 8.09 -6.10 15.45
N GLU A 52 7.51 -5.92 16.63
CA GLU A 52 6.27 -6.60 17.02
C GLU A 52 5.08 -6.19 16.14
N LYS A 53 4.98 -4.90 15.78
CA LYS A 53 3.95 -4.41 14.86
C LYS A 53 4.14 -4.99 13.44
N ALA A 54 5.37 -5.01 12.95
CA ALA A 54 5.71 -5.57 11.64
C ALA A 54 5.41 -7.09 11.58
N LYS A 55 5.80 -7.85 12.60
CA LYS A 55 5.49 -9.29 12.73
C LYS A 55 3.98 -9.54 12.75
N LYS A 56 3.22 -8.75 13.53
CA LYS A 56 1.76 -8.86 13.60
C LYS A 56 1.06 -8.55 12.27
N ILE A 57 1.60 -7.65 11.46
CA ILE A 57 1.08 -7.39 10.11
C ILE A 57 1.42 -8.58 9.18
N LEU A 58 2.67 -9.04 9.21
CA LEU A 58 3.12 -10.17 8.39
C LEU A 58 2.36 -11.47 8.66
N SER A 59 1.99 -11.75 9.92
CA SER A 59 1.23 -12.96 10.26
C SER A 59 -0.17 -13.00 9.62
N LYS A 60 -0.67 -11.85 9.15
CA LYS A 60 -1.95 -11.73 8.44
C LYS A 60 -1.79 -11.75 6.92
N ALA A 61 -0.56 -11.62 6.43
CA ALA A 61 -0.26 -11.62 5.01
C ALA A 61 -0.54 -12.99 4.39
N ARG A 62 -1.31 -12.97 3.31
CA ARG A 62 -1.73 -14.14 2.55
C ARG A 62 -1.12 -14.09 1.16
N PRO A 63 -0.81 -15.24 0.56
CA PRO A 63 -0.36 -15.29 -0.83
C PRO A 63 -1.48 -14.81 -1.76
N ILE A 64 -1.11 -14.25 -2.91
CA ILE A 64 -2.05 -13.78 -3.93
C ILE A 64 -3.04 -14.87 -4.37
N ASN A 65 -2.62 -16.14 -4.34
CA ASN A 65 -3.48 -17.27 -4.70
C ASN A 65 -4.66 -17.47 -3.73
N GLU A 66 -4.63 -16.94 -2.51
CA GLU A 66 -5.77 -17.00 -1.59
C GLU A 66 -6.96 -16.16 -2.10
N ILE A 67 -6.77 -15.30 -3.11
CA ILE A 67 -7.86 -14.55 -3.75
C ILE A 67 -8.84 -15.47 -4.48
N VAL A 68 -8.39 -16.62 -5.01
CA VAL A 68 -9.23 -17.55 -5.77
C VAL A 68 -10.42 -17.98 -4.91
N ASN A 69 -11.64 -17.82 -5.44
CA ASN A 69 -12.90 -18.16 -4.77
C ASN A 69 -13.11 -17.51 -3.38
N ASN A 70 -12.42 -16.40 -3.08
CA ASN A 70 -12.62 -15.63 -1.85
C ASN A 70 -13.28 -14.27 -2.10
N LEU A 71 -13.90 -13.73 -1.05
CA LEU A 71 -14.37 -12.34 -1.02
C LEU A 71 -13.17 -11.41 -0.83
N LEU A 72 -12.94 -10.53 -1.81
CA LEU A 72 -11.82 -9.60 -1.83
C LEU A 72 -12.34 -8.17 -1.66
N VAL A 73 -11.76 -7.44 -0.70
CA VAL A 73 -11.96 -5.99 -0.57
C VAL A 73 -10.69 -5.29 -1.03
N ILE A 74 -10.82 -4.27 -1.87
CA ILE A 74 -9.69 -3.49 -2.39
C ILE A 74 -9.83 -2.06 -1.89
N ASP A 75 -8.83 -1.59 -1.15
CA ASP A 75 -8.64 -0.17 -0.86
C ASP A 75 -8.14 0.52 -2.15
N GLY A 76 -9.11 1.06 -2.90
CA GLY A 76 -8.93 1.36 -4.32
C GLY A 76 -7.81 2.34 -4.59
N PHE A 77 -7.80 3.50 -3.92
CA PHE A 77 -6.75 4.49 -4.17
C PHE A 77 -5.39 4.05 -3.65
N ASN A 78 -5.31 3.36 -2.52
CA ASN A 78 -4.04 2.88 -1.99
C ASN A 78 -3.36 1.88 -2.95
N VAL A 79 -4.14 0.90 -3.44
CA VAL A 79 -3.64 -0.10 -4.39
C VAL A 79 -3.30 0.55 -5.73
N LEU A 80 -4.20 1.35 -6.30
CA LEU A 80 -3.98 1.97 -7.60
C LEU A 80 -2.82 2.98 -7.60
N MET A 81 -2.60 3.71 -6.49
CA MET A 81 -1.46 4.62 -6.37
C MET A 81 -0.13 3.88 -6.39
N THR A 82 -0.05 2.69 -5.79
CA THR A 82 1.15 1.84 -5.83
C THR A 82 1.45 1.39 -7.25
N ILE A 83 0.43 0.92 -7.98
CA ILE A 83 0.56 0.51 -9.38
C ILE A 83 0.94 1.70 -10.27
N ARG A 84 0.28 2.85 -10.08
CA ARG A 84 0.57 4.11 -10.78
C ARG A 84 2.01 4.56 -10.56
N ALA A 85 2.52 4.47 -9.32
CA ALA A 85 3.91 4.78 -9.02
C ALA A 85 4.89 3.87 -9.78
N ALA A 86 4.59 2.57 -9.87
CA ALA A 86 5.38 1.64 -10.67
C ALA A 86 5.39 2.01 -12.17
N LEU A 87 4.22 2.34 -12.73
CA LEU A 87 4.09 2.79 -14.12
C LEU A 87 4.89 4.06 -14.41
N LEU A 88 4.90 5.00 -13.46
CA LEU A 88 5.67 6.24 -13.54
C LEU A 88 7.16 6.07 -13.19
N LYS A 89 7.63 4.82 -13.02
CA LYS A 89 9.03 4.50 -12.65
C LYS A 89 9.51 5.24 -11.40
N SER A 90 8.58 5.56 -10.50
CA SER A 90 8.85 6.18 -9.20
C SER A 90 9.43 5.15 -8.24
N TYR A 91 10.21 5.62 -7.25
CA TYR A 91 10.73 4.73 -6.21
C TYR A 91 9.61 4.14 -5.37
N LEU A 92 9.74 2.84 -5.12
CA LEU A 92 8.86 2.04 -4.27
C LEU A 92 9.70 1.41 -3.16
N PHE A 93 9.07 1.08 -2.04
CA PHE A 93 9.78 0.54 -0.88
C PHE A 93 9.11 -0.72 -0.37
N LEU A 94 9.83 -1.84 -0.37
CA LEU A 94 9.45 -3.02 0.39
C LEU A 94 9.75 -2.76 1.86
N CYS A 95 8.70 -2.47 2.60
CA CYS A 95 8.76 -1.96 3.96
C CYS A 95 9.04 -3.06 4.99
N GLY A 96 9.35 -2.65 6.22
CA GLY A 96 9.64 -3.56 7.33
C GLY A 96 8.53 -4.58 7.62
N ASP A 97 7.28 -4.24 7.36
CA ASP A 97 6.11 -5.09 7.52
C ASP A 97 5.78 -5.96 6.29
N GLY A 98 6.64 -5.96 5.26
CA GLY A 98 6.52 -6.83 4.09
C GLY A 98 5.65 -6.31 2.95
N PHE A 99 5.07 -5.11 3.09
CA PHE A 99 4.24 -4.49 2.05
C PHE A 99 5.05 -3.50 1.21
N ILE A 100 4.73 -3.41 -0.08
CA ILE A 100 5.34 -2.43 -0.98
C ILE A 100 4.51 -1.14 -0.95
N ARG A 101 5.19 0.00 -0.76
CA ARG A 101 4.54 1.32 -0.71
C ARG A 101 5.18 2.31 -1.67
N ASP A 102 4.34 3.14 -2.29
CA ASP A 102 4.74 4.35 -3.00
C ASP A 102 5.04 5.50 -2.05
N MET A 103 5.71 6.54 -2.54
CA MET A 103 5.86 7.82 -1.84
C MET A 103 5.05 8.97 -2.46
N LEU A 104 4.35 8.72 -3.57
CA LEU A 104 3.63 9.75 -4.35
C LEU A 104 2.50 10.40 -3.56
N SER A 105 1.82 9.62 -2.72
CA SER A 105 0.72 10.08 -1.86
C SER A 105 1.12 11.20 -0.87
N PHE A 106 2.41 11.38 -0.59
CA PHE A 106 2.90 12.46 0.26
C PHE A 106 3.27 13.73 -0.50
N TYR A 107 3.74 13.61 -1.75
CA TYR A 107 4.11 14.78 -2.56
C TYR A 107 2.89 15.43 -3.22
N SER A 108 1.83 14.66 -3.42
CA SER A 108 0.65 15.12 -4.15
C SER A 108 -0.61 14.43 -3.68
N LYS A 109 -1.70 15.21 -3.64
CA LYS A 109 -3.04 14.63 -3.51
C LYS A 109 -3.28 13.63 -4.64
N VAL A 110 -4.06 12.59 -4.35
CA VAL A 110 -4.46 11.61 -5.36
C VAL A 110 -5.13 12.33 -6.54
N LYS A 111 -4.63 12.08 -7.75
CA LYS A 111 -5.20 12.60 -8.99
C LYS A 111 -5.70 11.42 -9.82
N VAL A 112 -6.98 11.46 -10.17
CA VAL A 112 -7.58 10.52 -11.13
C VAL A 112 -7.21 10.99 -12.54
N ASP A 113 -6.06 10.54 -13.03
CA ASP A 113 -5.52 10.81 -14.35
C ASP A 113 -5.53 9.54 -15.22
N GLN A 114 -5.00 9.63 -16.45
CA GLN A 114 -4.90 8.49 -17.36
C GLN A 114 -4.14 7.29 -16.76
N TYR A 115 -3.10 7.55 -15.96
CA TYR A 115 -2.31 6.48 -15.34
C TYR A 115 -3.10 5.74 -14.26
N MET A 116 -4.06 6.41 -13.60
CA MET A 116 -4.99 5.76 -12.68
C MET A 116 -5.90 4.76 -13.40
N TYR A 117 -6.39 5.09 -14.60
CA TYR A 117 -7.18 4.17 -15.41
C TYR A 117 -6.34 3.01 -15.93
N ILE A 118 -5.11 3.27 -16.41
CA ILE A 118 -4.18 2.21 -16.82
C ILE A 118 -3.86 1.26 -15.66
N ALA A 119 -3.59 1.80 -14.46
CA ALA A 119 -3.37 0.99 -13.26
C ALA A 119 -4.58 0.10 -12.94
N LEU A 120 -5.79 0.61 -13.11
CA LEU A 120 -7.03 -0.13 -12.88
C LEU A 120 -7.25 -1.23 -13.93
N GLU A 121 -6.93 -1.00 -15.21
CA GLU A 121 -6.98 -2.04 -16.25
C GLU A 121 -5.99 -3.19 -16.00
N ILE A 122 -4.77 -2.87 -15.54
CA ILE A 122 -3.79 -3.89 -15.15
C ILE A 122 -4.32 -4.71 -13.97
N LEU A 123 -4.91 -4.04 -12.98
CA LEU A 123 -5.51 -4.70 -11.83
C LEU A 123 -6.67 -5.62 -12.25
N PHE A 124 -7.55 -5.20 -13.16
CA PHE A 124 -8.61 -6.06 -13.68
C PHE A 124 -8.07 -7.29 -14.42
N SER A 125 -7.02 -7.12 -15.21
CA SER A 125 -6.37 -8.23 -15.90
C SER A 125 -5.84 -9.28 -14.94
N LEU A 126 -5.31 -8.85 -13.78
CA LEU A 126 -4.90 -9.75 -12.71
C LEU A 126 -6.11 -10.41 -12.02
N LEU A 127 -7.15 -9.64 -11.67
CA LEU A 127 -8.36 -10.17 -11.02
C LEU A 127 -9.09 -11.20 -11.90
N TYR A 128 -9.14 -10.99 -13.20
CA TYR A 128 -9.71 -11.95 -14.16
C TYR A 128 -9.00 -13.31 -14.10
N ARG A 129 -7.67 -13.32 -13.93
CA ARG A 129 -6.89 -14.54 -13.78
C ARG A 129 -7.09 -15.20 -12.41
N LEU A 130 -7.17 -14.39 -11.36
CA LEU A 130 -7.29 -14.88 -9.98
C LEU A 130 -8.71 -15.33 -9.61
N LYS A 131 -9.73 -14.96 -10.37
CA LYS A 131 -11.13 -15.42 -10.21
C LYS A 131 -11.61 -15.34 -8.73
N PRO A 132 -11.65 -14.14 -8.12
CA PRO A 132 -12.26 -13.98 -6.81
C PRO A 132 -13.73 -14.38 -6.86
N LEU A 133 -14.28 -14.84 -5.72
CA LEU A 133 -15.72 -15.11 -5.60
C LEU A 133 -16.52 -13.81 -5.77
N LYS A 134 -16.04 -12.73 -5.14
CA LYS A 134 -16.57 -11.38 -5.31
C LYS A 134 -15.50 -10.36 -4.96
N VAL A 135 -15.43 -9.26 -5.71
CA VAL A 135 -14.55 -8.13 -5.39
C VAL A 135 -15.34 -6.86 -5.04
N VAL A 136 -14.93 -6.15 -3.99
CA VAL A 136 -15.50 -4.85 -3.62
C VAL A 136 -14.39 -3.80 -3.60
N PHE A 137 -14.46 -2.85 -4.53
CA PHE A 137 -13.57 -1.69 -4.54
C PHE A 137 -14.14 -0.60 -3.64
N VAL A 138 -13.37 -0.17 -2.65
CA VAL A 138 -13.72 0.96 -1.79
C VAL A 138 -12.89 2.17 -2.21
N TYR A 139 -13.54 3.23 -2.67
CA TYR A 139 -12.89 4.49 -2.99
C TYR A 139 -13.30 5.58 -1.98
N ASP A 140 -12.34 6.44 -1.63
CA ASP A 140 -12.61 7.64 -0.84
C ASP A 140 -13.41 8.64 -1.66
N LYS A 141 -14.60 8.98 -1.17
CA LYS A 141 -15.53 9.92 -1.79
C LYS A 141 -14.96 11.34 -1.89
N ASN A 142 -14.04 11.71 -1.00
CA ASN A 142 -13.44 13.05 -0.97
C ASN A 142 -12.38 13.26 -2.05
N VAL A 143 -11.95 12.20 -2.74
CA VAL A 143 -11.03 12.32 -3.87
C VAL A 143 -11.81 12.80 -5.10
N SER A 144 -11.36 13.90 -5.70
CA SER A 144 -11.95 14.42 -6.94
C SER A 144 -12.01 13.35 -8.03
N TYR A 145 -13.16 13.27 -8.73
CA TYR A 145 -13.45 12.27 -9.75
C TYR A 145 -13.54 10.81 -9.28
N SER A 146 -13.53 10.54 -7.96
CA SER A 146 -13.76 9.20 -7.39
C SER A 146 -15.06 8.56 -7.91
N GLY A 147 -16.14 9.34 -8.06
CA GLY A 147 -17.40 8.84 -8.61
C GLY A 147 -17.31 8.38 -10.07
N LYS A 148 -16.54 9.08 -10.91
CA LYS A 148 -16.30 8.65 -12.31
C LYS A 148 -15.49 7.36 -12.35
N LEU A 149 -14.43 7.26 -11.55
CA LEU A 149 -13.60 6.07 -11.44
C LEU A 149 -14.38 4.87 -10.88
N SER A 150 -15.23 5.08 -9.87
CA SER A 150 -16.12 4.06 -9.31
C SER A 150 -17.13 3.56 -10.35
N GLY A 151 -17.75 4.47 -11.11
CA GLY A 151 -18.65 4.10 -12.21
C GLY A 151 -17.94 3.32 -13.32
N TYR A 152 -16.73 3.74 -13.68
CA TYR A 152 -15.87 3.00 -14.61
C TYR A 152 -15.55 1.60 -14.09
N THR A 153 -15.22 1.50 -12.79
CA THR A 153 -14.91 0.23 -12.13
C THR A 153 -16.07 -0.77 -12.24
N ARG A 154 -17.30 -0.32 -11.92
CA ARG A 154 -18.51 -1.17 -12.04
C ARG A 154 -18.75 -1.65 -13.46
N ARG A 155 -18.61 -0.76 -14.45
CA ARG A 155 -18.80 -1.13 -15.87
C ARG A 155 -17.80 -2.20 -16.30
N LYS A 156 -16.51 -2.00 -15.99
CA LYS A 156 -15.45 -2.95 -16.35
C LYS A 156 -15.59 -4.31 -15.68
N LEU A 157 -15.95 -4.35 -14.40
CA LEU A 157 -16.26 -5.61 -13.71
C LEU A 157 -17.35 -6.39 -14.44
N LYS A 158 -18.43 -5.71 -14.84
CA LYS A 158 -19.53 -6.33 -15.61
C LYS A 158 -19.07 -6.79 -16.99
N GLU A 159 -18.35 -5.96 -17.74
CA GLU A 159 -17.82 -6.27 -19.08
C GLU A 159 -16.92 -7.52 -19.07
N MET A 160 -16.13 -7.70 -18.01
CA MET A 160 -15.20 -8.82 -17.86
C MET A 160 -15.81 -10.04 -17.17
N GLY A 161 -17.09 -9.99 -16.78
CA GLY A 161 -17.75 -11.08 -16.04
C GLY A 161 -17.17 -11.32 -14.64
N ILE A 162 -16.50 -10.34 -14.04
CA ILE A 162 -15.96 -10.44 -12.68
C ILE A 162 -17.07 -10.04 -11.70
N CYS A 163 -17.49 -10.97 -10.84
CA CYS A 163 -18.48 -10.67 -9.80
C CYS A 163 -17.91 -9.62 -8.85
N GLY A 164 -18.52 -8.44 -8.79
CA GLY A 164 -18.03 -7.39 -7.91
C GLY A 164 -18.77 -6.07 -8.03
N ASP A 165 -18.36 -5.15 -7.19
CA ASP A 165 -18.92 -3.80 -7.13
C ASP A 165 -17.85 -2.78 -6.71
N SER A 166 -18.20 -1.51 -6.84
CA SER A 166 -17.43 -0.39 -6.31
C SER A 166 -18.32 0.54 -5.49
N ILE A 167 -17.87 0.89 -4.29
CA ILE A 167 -18.54 1.80 -3.38
C ILE A 167 -17.70 3.05 -3.13
N LEU A 168 -18.40 4.16 -2.85
CA LEU A 168 -17.80 5.41 -2.39
C LEU A 168 -18.07 5.57 -0.90
N ALA A 169 -17.02 5.76 -0.11
CA ALA A 169 -17.11 5.96 1.33
C ALA A 169 -16.51 7.30 1.71
N PHE A 170 -17.14 8.03 2.65
CA PHE A 170 -16.56 9.26 3.21
C PHE A 170 -15.31 8.99 4.04
N LYS A 171 -15.23 7.80 4.64
CA LYS A 171 -14.05 7.27 5.35
C LYS A 171 -13.77 5.89 4.79
N ALA A 172 -12.92 5.83 3.77
CA ALA A 172 -12.64 4.60 3.03
C ALA A 172 -11.96 3.54 3.92
N ASP A 173 -11.01 3.96 4.76
CA ASP A 173 -10.35 3.13 5.77
C ASP A 173 -11.37 2.43 6.69
N VAL A 174 -12.31 3.18 7.27
CA VAL A 174 -13.35 2.64 8.15
C VAL A 174 -14.26 1.66 7.39
N ALA A 175 -14.63 1.98 6.15
CA ALA A 175 -15.46 1.10 5.33
C ALA A 175 -14.73 -0.21 4.99
N VAL A 176 -13.45 -0.15 4.63
CA VAL A 176 -12.62 -1.34 4.39
C VAL A 176 -12.49 -2.18 5.65
N ILE A 177 -12.17 -1.56 6.80
CA ILE A 177 -12.04 -2.25 8.08
C ILE A 177 -13.35 -2.93 8.48
N LYS A 178 -14.50 -2.28 8.28
CA LYS A 178 -15.81 -2.85 8.63
C LYS A 178 -16.16 -4.10 7.82
N LEU A 179 -15.70 -4.19 6.57
CA LEU A 179 -15.94 -5.38 5.73
C LEU A 179 -15.11 -6.58 6.19
N ASN A 180 -13.88 -6.34 6.68
CA ASN A 180 -12.96 -7.33 7.26
C ASN A 180 -12.90 -8.70 6.54
N CYS A 181 -12.93 -8.68 5.21
CA CYS A 181 -12.67 -9.86 4.38
C CYS A 181 -11.18 -9.91 4.00
N LEU A 182 -10.79 -10.79 3.08
CA LEU A 182 -9.45 -10.74 2.48
C LEU A 182 -9.26 -9.35 1.86
N THR A 183 -8.31 -8.58 2.37
CA THR A 183 -8.21 -7.15 2.05
C THR A 183 -6.90 -6.83 1.33
N SER A 184 -6.99 -6.14 0.19
CA SER A 184 -5.84 -5.60 -0.50
C SER A 184 -5.62 -4.13 -0.16
N THR A 185 -4.55 -3.86 0.57
CA THR A 185 -4.08 -2.51 0.91
C THR A 185 -2.63 -2.59 1.38
N SER A 186 -1.93 -1.46 1.33
CA SER A 186 -0.66 -1.23 1.99
C SER A 186 -0.80 -0.22 3.14
N ASP A 187 -2.00 0.32 3.42
CA ASP A 187 -2.23 1.28 4.50
C ASP A 187 -2.06 0.63 5.88
N THR A 188 -1.09 1.08 6.66
CA THR A 188 -0.79 0.52 7.99
C THR A 188 -2.00 0.57 8.94
N VAL A 189 -2.86 1.58 8.86
CA VAL A 189 -4.06 1.69 9.72
C VAL A 189 -5.00 0.53 9.46
N ILE A 190 -5.25 0.22 8.18
CA ILE A 190 -6.10 -0.90 7.78
C ILE A 190 -5.39 -2.23 8.10
N LEU A 191 -4.12 -2.40 7.72
CA LEU A 191 -3.34 -3.62 7.96
C LEU A 191 -3.32 -4.04 9.44
N THR A 192 -3.35 -3.07 10.37
CA THR A 192 -3.39 -3.37 11.80
C THR A 192 -4.74 -3.90 12.29
N GLN A 193 -5.83 -3.59 11.59
CA GLN A 193 -7.21 -3.80 12.06
C GLN A 193 -7.95 -4.92 11.35
N VAL A 194 -7.59 -5.27 10.10
CA VAL A 194 -8.18 -6.41 9.39
C VAL A 194 -7.46 -7.72 9.71
N ASP A 195 -8.12 -8.85 9.46
CA ASP A 195 -7.60 -10.19 9.84
C ASP A 195 -6.73 -10.87 8.77
N LYS A 196 -7.01 -10.61 7.50
CA LYS A 196 -6.28 -11.20 6.36
C LYS A 196 -6.02 -10.18 5.28
N VAL A 197 -4.77 -10.14 4.79
CA VAL A 197 -4.32 -9.12 3.84
C VAL A 197 -3.51 -9.70 2.70
N VAL A 198 -3.65 -9.10 1.53
CA VAL A 198 -2.86 -9.39 0.32
C VAL A 198 -2.31 -8.08 -0.23
N ASP A 199 -1.19 -8.12 -0.95
CA ASP A 199 -0.59 -6.91 -1.53
C ASP A 199 -0.70 -6.92 -3.06
N LEU A 200 -1.90 -6.68 -3.62
CA LEU A 200 -2.06 -6.64 -5.09
C LEU A 200 -1.26 -5.50 -5.72
N GLY A 201 -1.18 -4.35 -5.04
CA GLY A 201 -0.44 -3.18 -5.52
C GLY A 201 1.05 -3.50 -5.62
N GLY A 202 1.62 -4.06 -4.55
CA GLY A 202 2.99 -4.51 -4.50
C GLY A 202 3.29 -5.65 -5.46
N TYR A 203 2.39 -6.64 -5.57
CA TYR A 203 2.54 -7.74 -6.52
C TYR A 203 2.65 -7.24 -7.96
N ILE A 204 1.72 -6.38 -8.40
CA ILE A 204 1.77 -5.79 -9.74
C ILE A 204 3.03 -4.92 -9.91
N ALA A 205 3.37 -4.11 -8.91
CA ALA A 205 4.57 -3.28 -8.96
C ALA A 205 5.86 -4.10 -9.11
N SER A 206 5.95 -5.27 -8.48
CA SER A 206 7.09 -6.20 -8.59
C SER A 206 7.25 -6.78 -9.99
N ILE A 207 6.20 -6.78 -10.80
CA ILE A 207 6.22 -7.22 -12.20
C ILE A 207 6.52 -6.04 -13.12
N VAL A 208 5.91 -4.87 -12.86
CA VAL A 208 5.98 -3.68 -13.74
C VAL A 208 7.30 -2.92 -13.61
N SER A 209 7.86 -2.85 -12.40
CA SER A 209 9.08 -2.07 -12.14
C SER A 209 9.90 -2.62 -10.96
N PRO A 210 10.32 -3.90 -11.00
CA PRO A 210 11.12 -4.51 -9.92
C PRO A 210 12.39 -3.70 -9.59
N GLU A 211 13.02 -3.10 -10.59
CA GLU A 211 14.24 -2.30 -10.46
C GLU A 211 14.07 -1.02 -9.64
N LYS A 212 12.83 -0.59 -9.39
CA LYS A 212 12.51 0.60 -8.58
C LYS A 212 12.15 0.27 -7.14
N ILE A 213 12.04 -1.02 -6.79
CA ILE A 213 11.71 -1.46 -5.44
C ILE A 213 12.98 -1.52 -4.58
N ILE A 214 13.04 -0.63 -3.60
CA ILE A 214 14.08 -0.60 -2.59
C ILE A 214 13.68 -1.50 -1.42
N ASN A 215 14.50 -2.51 -1.13
CA ASN A 215 14.23 -3.47 -0.06
C ASN A 215 14.73 -2.97 1.30
N VAL A 216 13.90 -2.18 2.00
CA VAL A 216 14.19 -1.67 3.35
C VAL A 216 14.19 -2.80 4.37
N ARG A 217 13.33 -3.81 4.19
CA ARG A 217 13.26 -4.97 5.08
C ARG A 217 14.61 -5.68 5.20
N LYS A 218 15.27 -5.96 4.07
CA LYS A 218 16.60 -6.58 4.04
C LYS A 218 17.69 -5.72 4.68
N ILE A 219 17.50 -4.41 4.77
CA ILE A 219 18.48 -3.50 5.35
C ILE A 219 18.35 -3.46 6.89
N VAL A 220 17.11 -3.51 7.41
CA VAL A 220 16.80 -3.08 8.79
C VAL A 220 16.17 -4.19 9.66
N TYR A 221 15.66 -5.27 9.06
CA TYR A 221 14.87 -6.31 9.74
C TYR A 221 15.45 -7.73 9.62
N ASN A 222 16.71 -7.86 9.21
CA ASN A 222 17.42 -9.14 9.29
C ASN A 222 17.84 -9.43 10.74
#